data_AF-A0A7W4DZD2-F1
#
_entry.id   AF-A0A7W4DZD2-F1
#
_cell.length_a   1.000
_cell.length_b   1.000
_cell.length_c   1.000
_cell.angle_alpha   90.00
_cell.angle_beta   90.00
_cell.angle_gamma   90.00
#
_symmetry.space_group_name_H-M   'P 1'
#
loop_
_entity.id
_entity.type
_entity.pdbx_description
1 polymer ?
#
loop_
_entity_poly.entity_id
_entity_poly.type
_entity_poly.pdbx_seq_one_letter_code
_entity_poly.pdbx_strand_id
1 'polypeptide(L)'
;MNIIDYLKPSMPEYLQEQIKRIQQKIIQVRKLDSKREIFGANKHNYHLNPPVSSKRIRCFEERYQIKLPEVYCVFMQQVINIFARVKEDIAGPDYGLYAFGTRVDEFVEDAENYLKKTL
;
A
#
# COMPACT_ATOMS: atom_id res chain seq x y z
N MET A 1 17.16 -6.52 -12.99
CA MET A 1 17.12 -5.84 -11.68
C MET A 1 16.05 -6.54 -10.86
N ASN A 2 16.43 -7.29 -9.83
CA ASN A 2 15.48 -8.14 -9.11
C ASN A 2 14.82 -7.28 -8.02
N ILE A 3 13.52 -7.41 -7.83
CA ILE A 3 12.76 -6.63 -6.82
C ILE A 3 13.35 -6.78 -5.40
N ILE A 4 14.10 -7.86 -5.17
CA ILE A 4 14.77 -8.20 -3.91
C ILE A 4 15.87 -7.18 -3.55
N ASP A 5 16.45 -6.48 -4.53
CA ASP A 5 17.61 -5.60 -4.32
C ASP A 5 17.28 -4.28 -3.60
N TYR A 6 16.01 -4.02 -3.26
CA TYR A 6 15.52 -2.74 -2.70
C TYR A 6 15.22 -2.73 -1.19
N LEU A 7 15.47 -3.83 -0.47
CA LEU A 7 15.24 -3.87 0.98
C LEU A 7 16.37 -3.10 1.70
N LYS A 8 16.02 -1.97 2.32
CA LYS A 8 17.00 -1.16 3.09
C LYS A 8 17.57 -1.97 4.26
N PRO A 9 18.90 -1.94 4.52
CA PRO A 9 19.56 -2.75 5.56
C PRO A 9 19.12 -2.50 7.01
N SER A 10 18.30 -1.48 7.28
CA SER A 10 17.91 -1.06 8.64
C SER A 10 16.58 -1.66 9.13
N MET A 11 15.93 -2.53 8.35
CA MET A 11 14.62 -3.10 8.67
C MET A 11 14.75 -4.53 9.22
N PRO A 12 13.98 -4.92 10.26
CA PRO A 12 13.98 -6.29 10.75
C PRO A 12 13.80 -7.33 9.66
N GLU A 13 14.55 -8.43 9.74
CA GLU A 13 14.56 -9.51 8.75
C GLU A 13 13.16 -10.10 8.48
N TYR A 14 12.33 -10.23 9.52
CA TYR A 14 10.97 -10.74 9.35
C TYR A 14 10.11 -9.84 8.45
N LEU A 15 10.28 -8.51 8.48
CA LEU A 15 9.54 -7.60 7.60
C LEU A 15 10.03 -7.69 6.17
N GLN A 16 11.34 -7.84 5.97
CA GLN A 16 11.95 -8.08 4.67
C GLN A 16 11.34 -9.31 3.97
N GLU A 17 11.26 -10.43 4.69
CA GLU A 17 10.67 -11.66 4.16
C GLU A 17 9.15 -11.52 3.93
N GLN A 18 8.44 -10.78 4.78
CA GLN A 18 7.01 -10.51 4.54
C GLN A 18 6.77 -9.70 3.26
N ILE A 19 7.53 -8.63 3.03
CA ILE A 19 7.42 -7.79 1.82
C ILE A 19 7.70 -8.63 0.57
N LYS A 20 8.81 -9.37 0.58
CA LYS A 20 9.20 -10.26 -0.51
C LYS A 20 8.12 -11.29 -0.81
N ARG A 21 7.58 -11.94 0.23
CA ARG A 21 6.49 -12.91 0.10
C ARG A 21 5.23 -12.29 -0.51
N ILE A 22 4.85 -11.08 -0.10
CA ILE A 22 3.67 -10.39 -0.65
C ILE A 22 3.88 -10.08 -2.15
N GLN A 23 5.02 -9.50 -2.51
CA GLN A 23 5.35 -9.18 -3.90
C GLN A 23 5.34 -10.44 -4.79
N GLN A 24 5.96 -11.53 -4.32
CA GLN A 24 5.97 -12.81 -5.03
C GLN A 24 4.56 -13.37 -5.21
N LYS A 25 3.72 -13.35 -4.17
CA LYS A 25 2.33 -13.83 -4.26
C LYS A 25 1.50 -13.01 -5.25
N ILE A 26 1.68 -11.68 -5.28
CA ILE A 26 0.97 -10.82 -6.24
C ILE A 26 1.39 -11.13 -7.68
N ILE A 27 2.69 -11.40 -7.92
CA ILE A 27 3.16 -11.84 -9.25
C ILE A 27 2.56 -13.19 -9.63
N GLN A 28 2.49 -14.14 -8.68
CA GLN A 28 1.94 -15.47 -8.91
C GLN A 28 0.44 -15.42 -9.21
N VAL A 29 -0.35 -14.72 -8.41
CA VAL A 29 -1.81 -14.65 -8.60
C VAL A 29 -2.16 -13.95 -9.92
N ARG A 30 -1.39 -12.95 -10.37
CA ARG A 30 -1.57 -12.33 -11.69
C ARG A 30 -1.41 -13.29 -12.86
N LYS A 31 -0.56 -14.32 -12.69
CA LYS A 31 -0.37 -15.37 -13.70
C LYS A 31 -1.46 -16.42 -13.63
N LEU A 32 -1.80 -16.86 -12.42
CA LEU A 32 -2.80 -17.91 -12.19
C LEU A 32 -4.21 -17.43 -12.54
N ASP A 33 -4.55 -16.21 -12.16
CA ASP A 33 -5.83 -15.56 -12.43
C ASP A 33 -5.69 -14.50 -13.53
N SER A 34 -5.17 -14.93 -14.68
CA SER A 34 -4.95 -14.06 -15.84
C SER A 34 -6.23 -13.41 -16.38
N LYS A 35 -7.37 -14.06 -16.18
CA LYS A 35 -8.71 -13.59 -16.57
C LYS A 35 -9.43 -12.77 -15.48
N ARG A 36 -8.87 -12.69 -14.26
CA ARG A 36 -9.44 -11.93 -13.13
C ARG A 36 -10.83 -12.44 -12.72
N GLU A 37 -10.96 -13.75 -12.64
CA GLU A 37 -12.19 -14.48 -12.32
C GLU A 37 -12.44 -14.59 -10.82
N ILE A 38 -11.40 -14.39 -9.99
CA ILE A 38 -11.57 -14.32 -8.53
C ILE A 38 -12.40 -13.07 -8.20
N PHE A 39 -13.33 -13.22 -7.24
CA PHE A 39 -14.18 -12.13 -6.78
C PHE A 39 -13.36 -10.88 -6.45
N GLY A 40 -13.73 -9.74 -7.06
CA GLY A 40 -13.08 -8.45 -6.86
C GLY A 40 -11.75 -8.25 -7.62
N ALA A 41 -11.14 -9.30 -8.15
CA ALA A 41 -9.89 -9.21 -8.91
C ALA A 41 -10.01 -8.35 -10.17
N ASN A 42 -11.18 -8.30 -10.80
CA ASN A 42 -11.46 -7.44 -11.95
C ASN A 42 -11.48 -5.93 -11.61
N LYS A 43 -11.62 -5.57 -10.33
CA LYS A 43 -11.66 -4.18 -9.86
C LYS A 43 -10.25 -3.68 -9.58
N HIS A 44 -9.53 -4.31 -8.66
CA HIS A 44 -8.16 -3.88 -8.34
C HIS A 44 -7.10 -4.43 -9.31
N ASN A 45 -7.41 -5.44 -10.14
CA ASN A 45 -6.54 -5.98 -11.20
C ASN A 45 -5.16 -6.46 -10.71
N TYR A 46 -5.05 -6.85 -9.44
CA TYR A 46 -3.79 -7.10 -8.74
C TYR A 46 -2.76 -5.98 -8.95
N HIS A 47 -3.24 -4.74 -9.08
CA HIS A 47 -2.44 -3.56 -9.32
C HIS A 47 -1.74 -3.13 -8.04
N LEU A 48 -0.46 -2.78 -8.13
CA LEU A 48 0.24 -2.09 -7.06
C LEU A 48 0.66 -0.73 -7.60
N ASN A 49 0.57 0.29 -6.75
CA ASN A 49 1.08 1.61 -7.07
C ASN A 49 2.61 1.69 -6.91
N PRO A 50 3.25 2.74 -7.47
CA PRO A 50 4.63 3.08 -7.14
C PRO A 50 4.85 3.37 -5.64
N PRO A 51 6.11 3.37 -5.18
CA PRO A 51 6.46 3.71 -3.80
C PRO A 51 5.87 5.05 -3.35
N VAL A 52 5.24 5.07 -2.18
CA VAL A 52 4.90 6.33 -1.50
C VAL A 52 6.17 6.90 -0.90
N SER A 53 6.53 8.15 -1.22
CA SER A 53 7.75 8.76 -0.68
C SER A 53 7.61 9.06 0.81
N SER A 54 8.73 9.02 1.55
CA SER A 54 8.75 9.40 2.97
C SER A 54 8.30 10.85 3.18
N LYS A 55 8.51 11.75 2.20
CA LYS A 55 7.97 13.12 2.23
C LYS A 55 6.44 13.13 2.21
N ARG A 56 5.82 12.33 1.35
CA ARG A 56 4.35 12.22 1.26
C ARG A 56 3.75 11.62 2.54
N ILE A 57 4.40 10.64 3.14
CA ILE A 57 4.00 10.08 4.45
C ILE A 57 4.09 11.16 5.53
N ARG A 58 5.21 11.89 5.61
CA ARG A 58 5.39 12.95 6.60
C ARG A 58 4.33 14.06 6.47
N CYS A 59 4.05 14.52 5.25
CA CYS A 59 3.00 15.52 5.03
C CYS A 59 1.62 15.02 5.44
N PHE A 60 1.34 13.71 5.30
CA PHE A 60 0.10 13.11 5.77
C PHE A 60 0.03 13.09 7.31
N GLU A 61 1.08 12.60 7.97
CA GLU A 61 1.21 12.60 9.44
C GLU A 61 1.06 14.01 10.02
N GLU A 62 1.71 15.02 9.42
CA GLU A 62 1.63 16.43 9.85
C GLU A 62 0.23 17.02 9.65
N ARG A 63 -0.39 16.77 8.49
CA ARG A 63 -1.74 17.29 8.19
C ARG A 63 -2.78 16.77 9.18
N TYR A 64 -2.74 15.48 9.46
CA TYR A 64 -3.72 14.82 10.34
C TYR A 64 -3.29 14.77 11.81
N GLN A 65 -2.08 15.23 12.13
CA GLN A 65 -1.47 15.19 13.46
C GLN A 65 -1.46 13.78 14.07
N ILE A 66 -1.15 12.78 13.25
CA ILE A 66 -1.05 11.38 13.67
C ILE A 66 0.34 10.84 13.42
N LYS A 67 0.68 9.75 14.11
CA LYS A 67 1.83 8.90 13.78
C LYS A 67 1.33 7.60 13.16
N LEU A 68 1.71 7.35 11.92
CA LEU A 68 1.38 6.09 11.27
C LEU A 68 2.29 4.97 11.82
N PRO A 69 1.77 3.74 12.00
CA PRO A 69 2.60 2.60 12.37
C PRO A 69 3.74 2.41 11.38
N GLU A 70 4.96 2.17 11.89
CA GLU A 70 6.16 2.02 11.06
C GLU A 70 5.98 0.93 10.00
N VAL A 71 5.39 -0.20 10.39
CA VAL A 71 5.12 -1.34 9.50
C VAL A 71 4.18 -0.98 8.35
N TYR A 72 3.23 -0.06 8.56
CA TYR A 72 2.33 0.44 7.52
C TYR A 72 3.07 1.37 6.55
N CYS A 73 3.90 2.27 7.08
CA CYS A 73 4.77 3.12 6.28
C CYS A 73 5.71 2.30 5.40
N VAL A 74 6.28 1.23 5.95
CA VAL A 74 7.13 0.27 5.22
C VAL A 74 6.33 -0.41 4.09
N PHE A 75 5.13 -0.90 4.38
CA PHE A 75 4.25 -1.51 3.37
C PHE A 75 4.00 -0.55 2.20
N MET A 76 3.61 0.69 2.48
CA MET A 76 3.32 1.71 1.45
C MET A 76 4.56 2.15 0.65
N GLN A 77 5.76 1.97 1.21
CA GLN A 77 7.02 2.28 0.54
C GLN A 77 7.55 1.10 -0.29
N GLN A 78 7.28 -0.14 0.11
CA GLN A 78 8.00 -1.32 -0.41
C GLN A 78 7.12 -2.37 -1.08
N VAL A 79 5.82 -2.47 -0.76
CA VAL A 79 4.89 -3.38 -1.46
C VAL A 79 4.28 -2.66 -2.66
N ILE A 80 5.12 -2.47 -3.69
CA ILE A 80 4.87 -1.53 -4.78
C ILE A 80 5.18 -2.14 -6.15
N ASN A 81 4.81 -1.43 -7.22
CA ASN A 81 5.32 -1.65 -8.58
C ASN A 81 5.94 -0.35 -9.11
N ILE A 82 7.27 -0.32 -9.21
CA ILE A 82 8.02 0.88 -9.63
C ILE A 82 7.69 1.37 -11.05
N PHE A 83 7.12 0.51 -11.90
CA PHE A 83 6.75 0.85 -13.29
C PHE A 83 5.26 1.11 -13.47
N ALA A 84 4.47 1.03 -12.39
CA ALA A 84 3.03 1.26 -12.46
C ALA A 84 2.69 2.75 -12.55
N ARG A 85 1.53 3.06 -13.14
CA ARG A 85 0.88 4.35 -12.92
C ARG A 85 0.13 4.33 -11.59
N VAL A 86 -0.02 5.49 -10.96
CA VAL A 86 -0.85 5.63 -9.77
C VAL A 86 -2.32 5.41 -10.16
N LYS A 87 -3.02 4.57 -9.40
CA LYS A 87 -4.48 4.39 -9.41
C LYS A 87 -5.05 4.65 -8.03
N GLU A 88 -6.34 4.92 -7.96
CA GLU A 88 -7.07 5.13 -6.71
C GLU A 88 -7.20 3.86 -5.88
N ASP A 89 -7.23 2.69 -6.53
CA ASP A 89 -7.32 1.39 -5.85
C ASP A 89 -6.08 0.53 -6.16
N ILE A 90 -5.62 -0.20 -5.15
CA ILE A 90 -4.54 -1.19 -5.23
C ILE A 90 -5.07 -2.58 -4.84
N ALA A 91 -4.28 -3.61 -5.13
CA ALA A 91 -4.57 -4.98 -4.76
C ALA A 91 -4.83 -5.13 -3.26
N GLY A 92 -5.86 -5.90 -2.93
CA GLY A 92 -6.30 -6.14 -1.56
C GLY A 92 -7.46 -7.12 -1.53
N PRO A 93 -8.04 -7.38 -0.34
CA PRO A 93 -9.26 -8.15 -0.21
C PRO A 93 -10.40 -7.56 -1.05
N ASP A 94 -11.29 -8.41 -1.54
CA ASP A 94 -12.48 -8.04 -2.32
C ASP A 94 -12.17 -6.98 -3.39
N TYR A 95 -12.64 -5.74 -3.20
CA TYR A 95 -12.50 -4.66 -4.17
C TYR A 95 -11.13 -3.97 -4.18
N GLY A 96 -10.23 -4.36 -3.27
CA GLY A 96 -8.91 -3.78 -3.12
C GLY A 96 -8.79 -2.85 -1.91
N LEU A 97 -7.69 -2.10 -1.88
CA LEU A 97 -7.45 -1.06 -0.88
C LEU A 97 -7.34 0.29 -1.58
N TYR A 98 -7.75 1.36 -0.90
CA TYR A 98 -7.50 2.70 -1.40
C TYR A 98 -6.02 3.03 -1.41
N ALA A 99 -5.65 3.84 -2.39
CA ALA A 99 -4.32 4.41 -2.46
C ALA A 99 -4.04 5.27 -1.23
N PHE A 100 -2.75 5.40 -0.91
CA PHE A 100 -2.33 6.13 0.27
C PHE A 100 -2.89 7.56 0.30
N GLY A 101 -3.66 7.87 1.35
CA GLY A 101 -4.21 9.18 1.62
C GLY A 101 -5.38 9.59 0.72
N THR A 102 -6.00 8.65 0.02
CA THR A 102 -7.29 8.87 -0.67
C THR A 102 -8.44 8.34 0.17
N ARG A 103 -9.64 8.89 -0.02
CA ARG A 103 -10.89 8.44 0.65
C ARG A 103 -10.83 8.43 2.18
N VAL A 104 -10.12 9.39 2.75
CA VAL A 104 -9.95 9.53 4.21
C VAL A 104 -11.29 9.89 4.89
N ASP A 105 -12.20 10.49 4.13
CA ASP A 105 -13.53 10.99 4.49
C ASP A 105 -14.68 10.02 4.16
N GLU A 106 -14.41 8.85 3.56
CA GLU A 106 -15.47 7.95 3.08
C GLU A 106 -16.34 7.37 4.21
N PHE A 107 -15.78 7.19 5.40
CA PHE A 107 -16.48 6.59 6.54
C PHE A 107 -16.73 7.55 7.70
N VAL A 108 -16.14 8.75 7.67
CA VAL A 108 -16.24 9.73 8.75
C VAL A 108 -16.29 11.14 8.15
N GLU A 109 -17.34 11.89 8.51
CA GLU A 109 -17.42 13.32 8.20
C GLU A 109 -16.31 14.08 8.92
N ASP A 110 -15.64 14.97 8.19
CA ASP A 110 -14.53 15.78 8.72
C ASP A 110 -13.43 14.92 9.37
N ALA A 111 -12.92 13.98 8.57
CA ALA A 111 -11.86 13.07 8.98
C ALA A 111 -10.60 13.79 9.49
N GLU A 112 -10.35 15.03 9.01
CA GLU A 112 -9.24 15.83 9.50
C GLU A 112 -9.39 16.18 10.99
N ASN A 113 -10.58 16.61 11.42
CA ASN A 113 -10.82 16.86 12.84
C ASN A 113 -11.04 15.58 13.65
N TYR A 114 -11.59 14.53 13.04
CA TYR A 114 -11.74 13.24 13.72
C TYR A 114 -10.39 12.63 14.11
N LEU A 115 -9.44 12.58 13.18
CA LEU A 115 -8.13 11.95 13.40
C LEU A 115 -7.27 12.74 14.39
N LYS A 116 -7.40 14.08 14.42
CA LYS A 116 -6.69 14.96 15.37
C LYS A 116 -7.08 14.71 16.84
N LYS A 117 -8.25 14.15 17.13
CA LYS A 117 -8.75 13.97 18.51
C LYS A 117 -8.10 12.80 19.29
N THR A 118 -7.17 12.06 18.68
CA THR A 118 -6.63 10.81 19.25
C THR A 118 -5.28 10.98 19.97
N LEU A 119 -4.92 12.20 20.38
CA LEU A 119 -3.72 12.49 21.17
C LEU A 119 -4.08 13.05 22.55
#